data_AF-A0A3M2W0L9-F1
#
_entry.id   AF-A0A3M2W0L9-F1
#
_cell.length_a   1.000
_cell.length_b   1.000
_cell.length_c   1.000
_cell.angle_alpha   90.00
_cell.angle_beta   90.00
_cell.angle_gamma   90.00
#
_symmetry.space_group_name_H-M   'P 1'
#
loop_
_entity.id
_entity.type
_entity.pdbx_description
1 polymer ?
#
loop_
_entity_poly.entity_id
_entity_poly.type
_entity_poly.pdbx_seq_one_letter_code
_entity_poly.pdbx_strand_id
1 'polypeptide(L)'
;MTKMKSKDSLGVMRELLRDAPGLVIGEGHNSTSSKRELINNMKSLKASGVTTLFMEHLCAESHDKSLNNYLNAPKGSPMPARLKNYLDLQSQGYQAPEELHTKYNFTTLVEAAKHVGLRVVSLDTTSTYMAPEKAEIKRAQAMNYYAAEKIRLSKPEGKWVAFVGATHATSCDGVPGLAELHGVRSLVIDDLGLKSRATVDINVKNYGGKLNLDVRLSYKV
;
A
#
# COMPACT_ATOMS: atom_id res chain seq x y z
N MET A 1 -4.62 -7.95 -19.13
CA MET A 1 -6.05 -7.86 -18.77
C MET A 1 -6.76 -7.04 -19.84
N THR A 2 -7.92 -7.46 -20.34
CA THR A 2 -8.58 -6.81 -21.50
C THR A 2 -9.72 -5.86 -21.12
N LYS A 3 -10.33 -6.01 -19.93
CA LYS A 3 -11.40 -5.13 -19.45
C LYS A 3 -11.58 -5.21 -17.93
N MET A 4 -11.84 -4.07 -17.29
CA MET A 4 -12.39 -3.98 -15.93
C MET A 4 -13.89 -3.74 -15.98
N LYS A 5 -14.68 -4.47 -15.19
CA LYS A 5 -16.15 -4.28 -15.16
C LYS A 5 -16.55 -3.20 -14.16
N SER A 6 -15.91 -3.20 -13.00
CA SER A 6 -16.16 -2.26 -11.91
C SER A 6 -15.59 -0.88 -12.19
N LYS A 7 -16.26 0.13 -11.66
CA LYS A 7 -15.86 1.55 -11.76
C LYS A 7 -15.58 2.20 -10.41
N ASP A 8 -15.72 1.44 -9.33
CA ASP A 8 -15.42 1.82 -7.95
C ASP A 8 -14.22 1.01 -7.44
N SER A 9 -13.58 1.52 -6.38
CA SER A 9 -12.37 0.94 -5.80
C SER A 9 -12.53 -0.49 -5.31
N LEU A 10 -13.63 -0.80 -4.60
CA LEU A 10 -13.86 -2.12 -4.05
C LEU A 10 -14.06 -3.17 -5.14
N GLY A 11 -14.90 -2.86 -6.13
CA GLY A 11 -15.13 -3.74 -7.26
C GLY A 11 -13.85 -4.01 -8.04
N VAL A 12 -13.04 -2.97 -8.28
CA VAL A 12 -11.73 -3.12 -8.95
C VAL A 12 -10.77 -3.98 -8.13
N MET A 13 -10.60 -3.70 -6.83
CA MET A 13 -9.73 -4.51 -5.96
C MET A 13 -10.18 -5.97 -5.92
N ARG A 14 -11.49 -6.24 -5.84
CA ARG A 14 -12.05 -7.61 -5.86
C ARG A 14 -11.80 -8.33 -7.18
N GLU A 15 -11.97 -7.64 -8.31
CA GLU A 15 -11.68 -8.21 -9.63
C GLU A 15 -10.20 -8.59 -9.77
N LEU A 16 -9.29 -7.74 -9.30
CA LEU A 16 -7.84 -8.01 -9.33
C LEU A 16 -7.44 -9.13 -8.37
N LEU A 17 -8.12 -9.25 -7.23
CA LEU A 17 -7.91 -10.32 -6.24
C LEU A 17 -8.65 -11.61 -6.56
N ARG A 18 -9.49 -11.68 -7.60
CA ARG A 18 -10.37 -12.83 -7.83
C ARG A 18 -9.57 -14.12 -8.03
N ASP A 19 -8.60 -14.06 -8.93
CA ASP A 19 -7.80 -15.20 -9.41
C ASP A 19 -6.31 -15.06 -9.02
N ALA A 20 -6.01 -14.22 -8.02
CA ALA A 20 -4.64 -13.96 -7.55
C ALA A 20 -4.55 -14.05 -6.02
N PRO A 21 -3.41 -14.53 -5.47
CA PRO A 21 -3.20 -14.59 -4.03
C PRO A 21 -3.01 -13.20 -3.40
N GLY A 22 -2.65 -12.19 -4.20
CA GLY A 22 -2.50 -10.84 -3.70
C GLY A 22 -2.65 -9.74 -4.74
N LEU A 23 -2.58 -8.51 -4.24
CA LEU A 23 -2.69 -7.27 -5.00
C LEU A 23 -1.67 -6.28 -4.44
N VAL A 24 -0.90 -5.64 -5.33
CA VAL A 24 0.02 -4.58 -4.95
C VAL A 24 -0.62 -3.23 -5.28
N ILE A 25 -0.85 -2.42 -4.25
CA ILE A 25 -1.41 -1.09 -4.38
C ILE A 25 -0.30 -0.06 -4.22
N GLY A 26 -0.06 0.66 -5.31
CA GLY A 26 0.87 1.79 -5.37
C GLY A 26 0.20 3.08 -4.93
N GLU A 27 0.95 3.90 -4.19
CA GLU A 27 0.55 5.25 -3.79
C GLU A 27 1.62 6.29 -4.12
N GLY A 28 1.20 7.54 -4.26
CA GLY A 28 2.10 8.68 -4.09
C GLY A 28 1.93 9.21 -2.68
N HIS A 29 3.02 9.51 -1.97
CA HIS A 29 3.01 9.81 -0.53
C HIS A 29 1.97 10.87 -0.11
N ASN A 30 1.76 11.89 -0.95
CA ASN A 30 0.80 12.97 -0.72
C ASN A 30 -0.65 12.61 -1.11
N SER A 31 -0.92 11.41 -1.66
CA SER A 31 -2.25 11.00 -2.11
C SER A 31 -3.14 10.57 -0.94
N THR A 32 -4.29 11.19 -0.82
CA THR A 32 -5.33 10.87 0.15
C THR A 32 -6.20 9.71 -0.33
N SER A 33 -6.48 9.59 -1.63
CA SER A 33 -7.46 8.62 -2.13
C SER A 33 -7.06 7.18 -1.89
N SER A 34 -5.78 6.82 -2.06
CA SER A 34 -5.31 5.45 -1.83
C SER A 34 -5.61 4.97 -0.40
N LYS A 35 -5.27 5.80 0.60
CA LYS A 35 -5.54 5.57 2.02
C LYS A 35 -7.04 5.56 2.31
N ARG A 36 -7.79 6.52 1.77
CA ARG A 36 -9.26 6.59 1.89
C ARG A 36 -9.93 5.31 1.41
N GLU A 37 -9.61 4.88 0.19
CA GLU A 37 -10.25 3.73 -0.43
C GLU A 37 -9.90 2.44 0.32
N LEU A 38 -8.65 2.27 0.78
CA LEU A 38 -8.27 1.13 1.61
C LEU A 38 -9.00 1.11 2.96
N ILE A 39 -9.01 2.22 3.68
CA ILE A 39 -9.68 2.34 4.99
C ILE A 39 -11.18 2.04 4.87
N ASN A 40 -11.86 2.69 3.93
CA ASN A 40 -13.31 2.55 3.76
C ASN A 40 -13.72 1.13 3.35
N ASN A 41 -12.86 0.43 2.59
CA ASN A 41 -13.16 -0.89 2.07
C ASN A 41 -12.55 -2.05 2.85
N MET A 42 -11.77 -1.78 3.92
CA MET A 42 -11.01 -2.78 4.67
C MET A 42 -11.87 -3.96 5.14
N LYS A 43 -13.06 -3.67 5.68
CA LYS A 43 -14.03 -4.70 6.12
C LYS A 43 -14.50 -5.58 4.97
N SER A 44 -14.78 -4.98 3.82
CA SER A 44 -15.21 -5.69 2.61
C SER A 44 -14.08 -6.52 1.98
N LEU A 45 -12.83 -6.04 2.06
CA LEU A 45 -11.64 -6.79 1.67
C LEU A 45 -11.42 -8.01 2.57
N LYS A 46 -11.55 -7.85 3.90
CA LYS A 46 -11.52 -8.97 4.85
C LYS A 46 -12.58 -10.02 4.51
N ALA A 47 -13.82 -9.59 4.27
CA ALA A 47 -14.90 -10.48 3.85
C ALA A 47 -14.64 -11.17 2.49
N SER A 48 -13.75 -10.60 1.66
CA SER A 48 -13.32 -11.18 0.37
C SER A 48 -12.09 -12.09 0.50
N GLY A 49 -11.69 -12.42 1.73
CA GLY A 49 -10.60 -13.35 2.03
C GLY A 49 -9.23 -12.70 2.21
N VAL A 50 -9.14 -11.36 2.27
CA VAL A 50 -7.87 -10.70 2.59
C VAL A 50 -7.57 -10.84 4.08
N THR A 51 -6.41 -11.40 4.43
CA THR A 51 -6.01 -11.64 5.82
C THR A 51 -4.80 -10.82 6.25
N THR A 52 -3.97 -10.38 5.31
CA THR A 52 -2.74 -9.62 5.59
C THR A 52 -2.64 -8.36 4.74
N LEU A 53 -2.32 -7.24 5.39
CA LEU A 53 -1.88 -5.99 4.79
C LEU A 53 -0.37 -5.84 4.99
N PHE A 54 0.39 -5.78 3.90
CA PHE A 54 1.81 -5.49 3.93
C PHE A 54 2.04 -3.99 3.68
N MET A 55 2.95 -3.34 4.40
CA MET A 55 3.15 -1.89 4.34
C MET A 55 4.63 -1.51 4.24
N GLU A 56 4.99 -0.70 3.24
CA GLU A 56 6.34 -0.10 3.10
C GLU A 56 6.66 0.87 4.23
N HIS A 57 5.71 1.70 4.66
CA HIS A 57 5.92 2.80 5.62
C HIS A 57 6.13 2.37 7.09
N LEU A 58 6.72 1.20 7.29
CA LEU A 58 7.08 0.60 8.56
C LEU A 58 8.42 -0.13 8.38
N CYS A 59 9.42 0.22 9.19
CA CYS A 59 10.67 -0.55 9.28
C CYS A 59 10.54 -1.72 10.27
N ALA A 60 10.94 -2.92 9.85
CA ALA A 60 10.83 -4.14 10.64
C ALA A 60 11.51 -4.05 12.01
N GLU A 61 12.77 -3.62 12.03
CA GLU A 61 13.64 -3.59 13.20
C GLU A 61 13.11 -2.64 14.28
N SER A 62 12.52 -1.51 13.86
CA SER A 62 12.04 -0.47 14.76
C SER A 62 10.60 -0.69 15.21
N HIS A 63 9.76 -1.32 14.36
CA HIS A 63 8.31 -1.27 14.55
C HIS A 63 7.65 -2.63 14.77
N ASP A 64 8.19 -3.76 14.29
CA ASP A 64 7.45 -5.03 14.27
C ASP A 64 7.01 -5.47 15.67
N LYS A 65 7.87 -5.32 16.69
CA LYS A 65 7.51 -5.66 18.08
C LYS A 65 6.33 -4.82 18.59
N SER A 66 6.39 -3.50 18.40
CA SER A 66 5.36 -2.57 18.86
C SER A 66 4.05 -2.77 18.09
N LEU A 67 4.14 -2.94 16.77
CA LEU A 67 3.02 -3.19 15.88
C LEU A 67 2.32 -4.50 16.24
N ASN A 68 3.06 -5.60 16.39
CA ASN A 68 2.47 -6.89 16.74
C ASN A 68 1.81 -6.87 18.12
N ASN A 69 2.44 -6.23 19.12
CA ASN A 69 1.81 -6.05 20.42
C ASN A 69 0.51 -5.26 20.31
N TYR A 70 0.51 -4.17 19.54
CA TYR A 70 -0.69 -3.39 19.29
C TYR A 70 -1.77 -4.21 18.58
N LEU A 71 -1.46 -4.93 17.51
CA LEU A 71 -2.43 -5.72 16.75
C LEU A 71 -3.07 -6.83 17.59
N ASN A 72 -2.29 -7.50 18.44
CA ASN A 72 -2.74 -8.58 19.32
C ASN A 72 -3.45 -8.12 20.60
N ALA A 73 -3.32 -6.85 20.98
CA ALA A 73 -4.03 -6.29 22.14
C ALA A 73 -5.56 -6.36 21.94
N PRO A 74 -6.37 -6.32 23.02
CA PRO A 74 -7.82 -6.25 22.92
C PRO A 74 -8.32 -5.15 21.96
N LYS A 75 -9.51 -5.36 21.39
CA LYS A 75 -10.15 -4.35 20.54
C LYS A 75 -10.38 -3.09 21.37
N GLY A 76 -9.99 -1.92 20.83
CA GLY A 76 -10.09 -0.63 21.52
C GLY A 76 -8.84 -0.23 22.32
N SER A 77 -7.83 -1.11 22.45
CA SER A 77 -6.54 -0.69 23.01
C SER A 77 -5.92 0.43 22.15
N PRO A 78 -5.37 1.50 22.76
CA PRO A 78 -4.77 2.60 22.02
C PRO A 78 -3.47 2.17 21.35
N MET A 79 -3.15 2.78 20.22
CA MET A 79 -1.85 2.60 19.57
C MET A 79 -0.74 3.21 20.44
N PRO A 80 0.41 2.54 20.64
CA PRO A 80 1.53 3.12 21.37
C PRO A 80 1.96 4.46 20.76
N ALA A 81 2.13 5.49 21.60
CA ALA A 81 2.37 6.86 21.14
C ALA A 81 3.53 7.00 20.15
N ARG A 82 4.64 6.26 20.36
CA ARG A 82 5.78 6.27 19.43
C ARG A 82 5.43 5.71 18.05
N LEU A 83 4.65 4.62 18.00
CA LEU A 83 4.21 4.03 16.74
C LEU A 83 3.23 4.96 16.01
N LYS A 84 2.28 5.54 16.77
CA LYS A 84 1.34 6.52 16.24
C LYS A 84 2.05 7.73 15.65
N ASN A 85 2.95 8.35 16.41
CA ASN A 85 3.69 9.53 15.95
C ASN A 85 4.53 9.22 14.70
N TYR A 86 5.13 8.04 14.62
CA TYR A 86 5.86 7.63 13.43
C TYR A 86 4.95 7.50 12.20
N LEU A 87 3.80 6.82 12.31
CA LEU A 87 2.84 6.69 11.22
C LEU A 87 2.23 8.05 10.81
N ASP A 88 2.00 8.93 11.78
CA ASP A 88 1.56 10.30 11.52
C ASP A 88 2.63 11.07 10.73
N LEU A 89 3.92 10.95 11.08
CA LEU A 89 5.03 11.55 10.34
C LEU A 89 5.14 11.02 8.91
N GLN A 90 4.97 9.70 8.70
CA GLN A 90 4.95 9.13 7.34
C GLN A 90 3.81 9.69 6.49
N SER A 91 2.71 10.10 7.13
CA SER A 91 1.56 10.67 6.44
C SER A 91 1.77 12.13 6.01
N GLN A 92 2.83 12.78 6.51
CA GLN A 92 3.18 14.18 6.20
C GLN A 92 3.78 14.35 4.81
N GLY A 93 4.42 13.32 4.26
CA GLY A 93 5.15 13.44 3.01
C GLY A 93 6.06 14.68 3.03
N TYR A 94 5.94 15.51 1.99
CA TYR A 94 6.62 16.82 1.90
C TYR A 94 5.69 18.02 2.16
N GLN A 95 4.49 17.82 2.69
CA GLN A 95 3.48 18.88 2.84
C GLN A 95 3.63 19.67 4.15
N ALA A 96 3.14 20.92 4.13
CA ALA A 96 3.08 21.75 5.32
C ALA A 96 2.07 21.17 6.34
N PRO A 97 2.34 21.27 7.66
CA PRO A 97 1.50 20.72 8.74
C PRO A 97 0.02 21.07 8.71
N GLU A 98 -0.37 22.17 8.06
CA GLU A 98 -1.77 22.64 8.01
C GLU A 98 -2.63 21.89 6.96
N GLU A 99 -2.01 21.23 5.97
CA GLU A 99 -2.71 20.43 4.93
C GLU A 99 -2.95 18.97 5.37
N LEU A 100 -2.50 18.64 6.57
CA LEU A 100 -2.15 17.29 7.01
C LEU A 100 -3.25 16.56 7.78
N HIS A 101 -4.43 17.18 7.88
CA HIS A 101 -5.54 16.69 8.70
C HIS A 101 -6.58 15.93 7.89
N THR A 102 -6.16 15.11 6.93
CA THR A 102 -7.09 14.11 6.42
C THR A 102 -7.22 13.00 7.48
N LYS A 103 -8.46 12.59 7.76
CA LYS A 103 -8.74 11.38 8.56
C LYS A 103 -8.22 10.09 7.90
N TYR A 104 -7.59 10.19 6.73
CA TYR A 104 -7.10 9.09 5.91
C TYR A 104 -5.57 9.10 5.86
N ASN A 105 -4.96 8.55 6.90
CA ASN A 105 -3.52 8.55 7.10
C ASN A 105 -3.04 7.14 7.47
N PHE A 106 -1.73 6.93 7.63
CA PHE A 106 -1.21 5.59 7.94
C PHE A 106 -1.62 5.09 9.33
N THR A 107 -1.81 5.99 10.29
CA THR A 107 -2.34 5.64 11.62
C THR A 107 -3.75 5.05 11.49
N THR A 108 -4.67 5.76 10.84
CA THR A 108 -6.05 5.31 10.68
C THR A 108 -6.16 4.09 9.77
N LEU A 109 -5.21 3.90 8.85
CA LEU A 109 -5.09 2.67 8.05
C LEU A 109 -4.77 1.44 8.92
N VAL A 110 -3.77 1.55 9.80
CA VAL A 110 -3.39 0.46 10.72
C VAL A 110 -4.50 0.19 11.74
N GLU A 111 -5.18 1.23 12.24
CA GLU A 111 -6.36 1.09 13.09
C GLU A 111 -7.50 0.37 12.38
N ALA A 112 -7.79 0.72 11.12
CA ALA A 112 -8.81 0.05 10.31
C ALA A 112 -8.49 -1.43 10.10
N ALA A 113 -7.23 -1.76 9.80
CA ALA A 113 -6.77 -3.15 9.68
C ALA A 113 -6.95 -3.93 10.98
N LYS A 114 -6.54 -3.36 12.13
CA LYS A 114 -6.76 -3.97 13.45
C LYS A 114 -8.25 -4.19 13.72
N HIS A 115 -9.09 -3.19 13.43
CA HIS A 115 -10.52 -3.24 13.74
C HIS A 115 -11.23 -4.46 13.10
N VAL A 116 -10.78 -4.85 11.90
CA VAL A 116 -11.35 -5.99 11.14
C VAL A 116 -10.51 -7.27 11.27
N GLY A 117 -9.46 -7.28 12.09
CA GLY A 117 -8.60 -8.43 12.31
C GLY A 117 -7.76 -8.81 11.09
N LEU A 118 -7.21 -7.83 10.39
CA LEU A 118 -6.11 -8.04 9.44
C LEU A 118 -4.79 -8.03 10.19
N ARG A 119 -3.90 -8.95 9.82
CA ARG A 119 -2.48 -8.85 10.19
C ARG A 119 -1.86 -7.69 9.40
N VAL A 120 -1.04 -6.87 10.04
CA VAL A 120 -0.22 -5.86 9.36
C VAL A 120 1.24 -6.28 9.45
N VAL A 121 1.96 -6.27 8.34
CA VAL A 121 3.36 -6.68 8.26
C VAL A 121 4.17 -5.59 7.56
N SER A 122 5.26 -5.14 8.19
CA SER A 122 6.19 -4.18 7.60
C SER A 122 6.92 -4.78 6.39
N LEU A 123 7.24 -3.96 5.40
CA LEU A 123 7.99 -4.34 4.20
C LEU A 123 9.35 -3.69 4.07
N ASP A 124 9.73 -2.81 4.99
CA ASP A 124 10.96 -2.03 4.85
C ASP A 124 11.96 -2.31 5.98
N THR A 125 13.21 -1.92 5.74
CA THR A 125 14.30 -1.98 6.72
C THR A 125 14.91 -0.60 6.92
N THR A 126 15.56 -0.38 8.06
CA THR A 126 16.25 0.90 8.30
C THR A 126 17.35 1.13 7.25
N SER A 127 18.03 0.05 6.81
CA SER A 127 19.08 0.10 5.80
C SER A 127 18.60 0.44 4.39
N THR A 128 17.42 -0.04 3.98
CA THR A 128 16.85 0.26 2.66
C THR A 128 16.23 1.66 2.62
N TYR A 129 15.66 2.08 3.74
CA TYR A 129 15.06 3.41 3.90
C TYR A 129 16.11 4.53 3.92
N MET A 130 17.25 4.32 4.59
CA MET A 130 18.31 5.33 4.75
C MET A 130 19.36 5.33 3.62
N ALA A 131 19.18 4.51 2.57
CA ALA A 131 20.14 4.45 1.47
C ALA A 131 20.12 5.76 0.65
N PRO A 132 21.30 6.30 0.28
CA PRO A 132 21.39 7.60 -0.39
C PRO A 132 20.70 7.61 -1.76
N GLU A 133 19.99 8.71 -2.07
CA GLU A 133 19.24 8.93 -3.32
C GLU A 133 20.10 8.72 -4.58
N LYS A 134 21.41 8.98 -4.55
CA LYS A 134 22.32 8.77 -5.71
C LYS A 134 22.43 7.30 -6.16
N ALA A 135 21.81 6.37 -5.44
CA ALA A 135 21.74 4.94 -5.78
C ALA A 135 20.29 4.44 -5.91
N GLU A 136 19.34 5.25 -6.42
CA GLU A 136 17.90 4.92 -6.49
C GLU A 136 17.61 3.52 -7.03
N ILE A 137 18.25 3.11 -8.14
CA ILE A 137 18.06 1.79 -8.75
C ILE A 137 18.48 0.68 -7.78
N LYS A 138 19.64 0.81 -7.13
CA LYS A 138 20.12 -0.20 -6.17
C LYS A 138 19.25 -0.22 -4.91
N ARG A 139 18.76 0.94 -4.46
CA ARG A 139 17.81 1.05 -3.35
C ARG A 139 16.49 0.33 -3.69
N ALA A 140 15.94 0.61 -4.86
CA ALA A 140 14.72 -0.03 -5.34
C ALA A 140 14.88 -1.55 -5.46
N GLN A 141 16.00 -2.03 -6.02
CA GLN A 141 16.32 -3.46 -6.08
C GLN A 141 16.38 -4.10 -4.69
N ALA A 142 17.10 -3.48 -3.75
CA ALA A 142 17.26 -4.01 -2.40
C ALA A 142 15.91 -4.04 -1.63
N MET A 143 15.14 -2.95 -1.69
CA MET A 143 13.83 -2.86 -1.06
C MET A 143 12.86 -3.87 -1.67
N ASN A 144 12.72 -3.91 -3.00
CA ASN A 144 11.81 -4.83 -3.67
C ASN A 144 12.16 -6.30 -3.38
N TYR A 145 13.45 -6.65 -3.38
CA TYR A 145 13.89 -7.99 -3.01
C TYR A 145 13.54 -8.34 -1.57
N TYR A 146 13.86 -7.47 -0.61
CA TYR A 146 13.55 -7.70 0.80
C TYR A 146 12.05 -7.84 1.03
N ALA A 147 11.26 -6.91 0.50
CA ALA A 147 9.80 -6.91 0.63
C ALA A 147 9.19 -8.18 0.00
N ALA A 148 9.65 -8.59 -1.19
CA ALA A 148 9.17 -9.80 -1.84
C ALA A 148 9.49 -11.07 -1.03
N GLU A 149 10.71 -11.18 -0.50
CA GLU A 149 11.10 -12.29 0.36
C GLU A 149 10.29 -12.29 1.67
N LYS A 150 10.04 -11.12 2.26
CA LYS A 150 9.23 -11.00 3.46
C LYS A 150 7.78 -11.43 3.22
N ILE A 151 7.16 -11.04 2.10
CA ILE A 151 5.82 -11.52 1.72
C ILE A 151 5.84 -13.05 1.55
N ARG A 152 6.81 -13.59 0.79
CA ARG A 152 6.96 -15.03 0.52
C ARG A 152 7.10 -15.85 1.81
N LEU A 153 7.94 -15.40 2.73
CA LEU A 153 8.22 -16.08 4.00
C LEU A 153 7.08 -15.95 5.01
N SER A 154 6.30 -14.86 4.93
CA SER A 154 5.21 -14.61 5.88
C SER A 154 3.99 -15.53 5.75
N LYS A 155 3.92 -16.32 4.66
CA LYS A 155 2.89 -17.33 4.34
C LYS A 155 1.48 -16.90 4.79
N PRO A 156 0.89 -15.84 4.19
CA PRO A 156 -0.43 -15.36 4.60
C PRO A 156 -1.48 -16.47 4.43
N GLU A 157 -2.34 -16.62 5.44
CA GLU A 157 -3.39 -17.66 5.48
C GLU A 157 -4.49 -17.48 4.43
N GLY A 158 -4.52 -16.32 3.78
CA GLY A 158 -5.50 -15.97 2.76
C GLY A 158 -4.90 -14.98 1.78
N LYS A 159 -5.77 -14.21 1.11
CA LYS A 159 -5.32 -13.19 0.18
C LYS A 159 -4.59 -12.08 0.92
N TRP A 160 -3.73 -11.37 0.20
CA TRP A 160 -2.99 -10.26 0.78
C TRP A 160 -3.03 -9.02 -0.09
N VAL A 161 -2.84 -7.87 0.55
CA VAL A 161 -2.64 -6.59 -0.13
C VAL A 161 -1.29 -6.04 0.33
N ALA A 162 -0.46 -5.60 -0.60
CA ALA A 162 0.73 -4.80 -0.29
C ALA A 162 0.44 -3.34 -0.61
N PHE A 163 0.77 -2.43 0.30
CA PHE A 163 0.60 -0.99 0.14
C PHE A 163 1.97 -0.31 0.20
N VAL A 164 2.41 0.18 -0.95
CA VAL A 164 3.78 0.62 -1.22
C VAL A 164 3.79 1.86 -2.11
N GLY A 165 4.89 2.58 -2.19
CA GLY A 165 5.11 3.64 -3.17
C GLY A 165 4.96 3.11 -4.60
N ALA A 166 4.41 3.91 -5.50
CA ALA A 166 4.09 3.47 -6.87
C ALA A 166 5.31 2.92 -7.66
N THR A 167 6.52 3.37 -7.34
CA THR A 167 7.78 2.89 -7.92
C THR A 167 8.18 1.48 -7.46
N HIS A 168 7.69 1.03 -6.30
CA HIS A 168 7.87 -0.32 -5.77
C HIS A 168 6.72 -1.26 -6.20
N ALA A 169 5.59 -0.70 -6.64
CA ALA A 169 4.41 -1.47 -7.00
C ALA A 169 4.55 -2.24 -8.32
N THR A 170 5.23 -1.66 -9.30
CA THR A 170 5.42 -2.19 -10.67
C THR A 170 6.87 -2.00 -11.12
N SER A 171 7.21 -2.52 -12.30
CA SER A 171 8.51 -2.28 -12.93
C SER A 171 8.77 -0.78 -13.15
N CYS A 172 9.91 -0.29 -12.63
CA CYS A 172 10.37 1.09 -12.76
C CYS A 172 11.85 1.11 -13.14
N ASP A 173 12.24 1.86 -14.18
CA ASP A 173 13.64 2.03 -14.60
C ASP A 173 14.43 0.70 -14.72
N GLY A 174 13.77 -0.35 -15.22
CA GLY A 174 14.37 -1.68 -15.40
C GLY A 174 14.44 -2.56 -14.14
N VAL A 175 13.94 -2.08 -13.00
CA VAL A 175 13.82 -2.84 -11.75
C VAL A 175 12.42 -3.44 -11.64
N PRO A 176 12.26 -4.77 -11.52
CA PRO A 176 10.95 -5.39 -11.26
C PRO A 176 10.34 -4.92 -9.93
N GLY A 177 9.05 -4.59 -9.95
CA GLY A 177 8.27 -4.26 -8.75
C GLY A 177 7.72 -5.50 -8.06
N LEU A 178 7.01 -5.28 -6.95
CA LEU A 178 6.40 -6.38 -6.20
C LEU A 178 5.32 -7.13 -6.98
N ALA A 179 4.60 -6.44 -7.89
CA ALA A 179 3.61 -7.10 -8.73
C ALA A 179 4.27 -8.16 -9.63
N GLU A 180 5.37 -7.81 -10.29
CA GLU A 180 6.14 -8.75 -11.12
C GLU A 180 6.78 -9.86 -10.30
N LEU A 181 7.41 -9.53 -9.17
CA LEU A 181 8.11 -10.51 -8.33
C LEU A 181 7.18 -11.58 -7.73
N HIS A 182 5.90 -11.26 -7.55
CA HIS A 182 4.89 -12.21 -7.07
C HIS A 182 3.94 -12.74 -8.17
N GLY A 183 4.09 -12.29 -9.42
CA GLY A 183 3.18 -12.65 -10.50
C GLY A 183 1.73 -12.22 -10.23
N VAL A 184 1.54 -11.10 -9.54
CA VAL A 184 0.23 -10.51 -9.22
C VAL A 184 0.02 -9.19 -9.97
N ARG A 185 -1.12 -8.55 -9.74
CA ARG A 185 -1.47 -7.28 -10.40
C ARG A 185 -1.07 -6.08 -9.57
N SER A 186 -0.76 -4.99 -10.27
CA SER A 186 -0.54 -3.66 -9.72
C SER A 186 -1.80 -2.79 -9.85
N LEU A 187 -2.09 -2.00 -8.82
CA LEU A 187 -3.13 -0.96 -8.84
C LEU A 187 -2.55 0.32 -8.28
N VAL A 188 -2.57 1.42 -9.01
CA VAL A 188 -2.29 2.74 -8.42
C VAL A 188 -3.61 3.45 -8.17
N ILE A 189 -3.76 4.01 -6.97
CA ILE A 189 -4.86 4.91 -6.63
C ILE A 189 -4.28 6.30 -6.40
N ASP A 190 -4.69 7.28 -7.20
CA ASP A 190 -4.16 8.66 -7.14
C ASP A 190 -5.26 9.73 -7.10
N ASP A 191 -4.80 10.96 -6.86
CA ASP A 191 -5.62 12.17 -6.70
C ASP A 191 -5.60 13.07 -7.96
N LEU A 192 -5.15 12.54 -9.10
CA LEU A 192 -4.96 13.29 -10.35
C LEU A 192 -6.21 13.25 -11.24
N GLY A 193 -7.36 12.88 -10.68
CA GLY A 193 -8.58 12.68 -11.43
C GLY A 193 -9.22 14.01 -11.78
N LEU A 194 -9.79 14.11 -12.99
CA LEU A 194 -10.45 15.34 -13.44
C LEU A 194 -11.97 15.33 -13.22
N LYS A 195 -12.53 14.16 -12.88
CA LYS A 195 -13.97 13.92 -12.81
C LYS A 195 -14.42 13.68 -11.38
N SER A 196 -15.68 13.97 -11.10
CA SER A 196 -16.31 13.72 -9.79
C SER A 196 -16.40 12.23 -9.45
N ARG A 197 -16.40 11.35 -10.45
CA ARG A 197 -16.28 9.90 -10.29
C ARG A 197 -14.86 9.44 -10.61
N ALA A 198 -14.43 8.37 -9.95
CA ALA A 198 -13.15 7.73 -10.23
C ALA A 198 -13.06 7.37 -11.71
N THR A 199 -11.90 7.67 -12.31
CA THR A 199 -11.56 7.17 -13.65
C THR A 199 -10.77 5.87 -13.50
N VAL A 200 -11.12 4.86 -14.28
CA VAL A 200 -10.44 3.56 -14.29
C VAL A 200 -9.71 3.40 -15.61
N ASP A 201 -8.39 3.39 -15.56
CA ASP A 201 -7.53 3.15 -16.71
C ASP A 201 -6.87 1.78 -16.57
N ILE A 202 -6.72 1.05 -17.68
CA ILE A 202 -6.12 -0.29 -17.72
C ILE A 202 -4.88 -0.29 -18.63
N ASN A 203 -3.89 -1.12 -18.30
CA ASN A 203 -2.62 -1.21 -19.02
C ASN A 203 -1.98 0.18 -19.22
N VAL A 204 -1.97 1.00 -18.17
CA VAL A 204 -1.46 2.37 -18.22
C VAL A 204 0.04 2.33 -18.50
N LYS A 205 0.48 3.12 -19.48
CA LYS A 205 1.88 3.27 -19.85
C LYS A 205 2.38 4.64 -19.46
N ASN A 206 3.66 4.71 -19.12
CA ASN A 206 4.35 5.97 -18.86
C ASN A 206 3.73 6.81 -17.73
N TYR A 207 3.13 6.16 -16.72
CA TYR A 207 2.63 6.85 -15.54
C TYR A 207 3.80 7.49 -14.79
N GLY A 208 3.72 8.79 -14.50
CA GLY A 208 4.83 9.55 -13.91
C GLY A 208 6.11 9.56 -14.75
N GLY A 209 6.02 9.26 -16.06
CA GLY A 209 7.17 9.22 -16.97
C GLY A 209 7.99 7.92 -16.94
N LYS A 210 7.64 6.95 -16.08
CA LYS A 210 8.49 5.76 -15.84
C LYS A 210 7.74 4.46 -15.58
N LEU A 211 6.48 4.50 -15.16
CA LEU A 211 5.76 3.33 -14.63
C LEU A 211 4.77 2.75 -15.64
N ASN A 212 4.69 1.43 -15.70
CA ASN A 212 3.68 0.68 -16.46
C ASN A 212 2.77 -0.06 -15.50
N LEU A 213 1.48 0.30 -15.44
CA LEU A 213 0.54 -0.20 -14.43
C LEU A 213 -0.50 -1.12 -15.06
N ASP A 214 -0.93 -2.16 -14.34
CA ASP A 214 -2.08 -2.95 -14.79
C ASP A 214 -3.37 -2.14 -14.71
N VAL A 215 -3.58 -1.44 -13.60
CA VAL A 215 -4.76 -0.60 -13.36
C VAL A 215 -4.38 0.69 -12.64
N ARG A 216 -5.07 1.77 -13.01
CA ARG A 216 -5.05 3.04 -12.30
C ARG A 216 -6.48 3.45 -11.95
N LEU A 217 -6.68 3.87 -10.71
CA LEU A 217 -7.89 4.52 -10.23
C LEU A 217 -7.55 5.96 -9.85
N SER A 218 -8.19 6.92 -10.51
CA SER A 218 -7.86 8.33 -10.34
C SER A 218 -9.07 9.12 -9.88
N TYR A 219 -8.94 9.81 -8.75
CA TYR A 219 -10.00 10.59 -8.11
C TYR A 219 -9.69 12.08 -8.18
N LYS A 220 -10.73 12.90 -8.33
CA LYS A 220 -10.62 14.34 -8.07
C LYS A 220 -10.71 14.56 -6.55
N VAL A 221 -9.68 15.17 -5.96
CA VAL A 221 -9.63 15.55 -4.54
C VAL A 221 -9.81 17.05 -4.38
#